data_AF-A0A0F9KWN9-F1
#
_entry.id   AF-A0A0F9KWN9-F1
#
_cell.length_a   1.000
_cell.length_b   1.000
_cell.length_c   1.000
_cell.angle_alpha   90.00
_cell.angle_beta   90.00
_cell.angle_gamma   90.00
#
_symmetry.space_group_name_H-M   'P 1'
#
loop_
_entity.id
_entity.type
_entity.pdbx_description
1 polymer ?
#
loop_
_entity_poly.entity_id
_entity_poly.type
_entity_poly.pdbx_seq_one_letter_code
_entity_poly.pdbx_strand_id
1 'polypeptide(L)' 'MRMPFGKHRGEKIEDLPSDYLRWMKNEMDDEELKEAAEEEYSQREDEGTHFWSNE' A
#
# COMPACT_ATOMS: atom_id res chain seq x y z
N MET A 1 -8.27 5.43 -2.98
CA MET A 1 -7.67 6.60 -2.28
C MET A 1 -6.30 6.95 -2.89
N ARG A 2 -5.78 8.17 -2.68
CA ARG A 2 -4.41 8.57 -3.06
C ARG A 2 -3.56 8.86 -1.82
N MET A 3 -2.26 8.58 -1.90
CA MET A 3 -1.32 8.87 -0.82
C MET A 3 -1.23 10.38 -0.55
N PRO A 4 -1.52 10.83 0.69
CA PRO A 4 -1.52 12.25 1.00
C PRO A 4 -0.12 12.85 1.17
N PHE A 5 0.88 12.02 1.49
CA PHE A 5 2.26 12.43 1.79
C PHE A 5 3.28 11.33 1.48
N GLY A 6 4.55 11.61 1.78
CA GLY A 6 5.65 10.66 1.63
C GLY A 6 6.19 10.58 0.19
N LYS A 7 6.96 9.52 -0.06
CA LYS A 7 7.61 9.26 -1.35
C LYS A 7 6.61 9.11 -2.50
N HIS A 8 5.49 8.45 -2.22
CA HIS A 8 4.45 8.14 -3.19
C HIS A 8 3.30 9.15 -3.21
N ARG A 9 3.55 10.40 -2.77
CA ARG A 9 2.50 11.42 -2.65
C ARG A 9 1.78 11.64 -3.97
N GLY A 10 0.45 11.51 -3.94
CA GLY A 10 -0.42 11.70 -5.10
C GLY A 10 -0.65 10.45 -5.94
N GLU A 11 0.10 9.36 -5.70
CA GLU A 11 -0.14 8.05 -6.32
C GLU A 11 -1.34 7.36 -5.65
N LYS A 12 -2.00 6.46 -6.37
CA LYS A 12 -3.08 5.66 -5.79
C LYS A 12 -2.49 4.52 -4.96
N ILE A 13 -3.24 4.06 -3.96
CA ILE A 13 -2.85 2.90 -3.14
C ILE A 13 -2.61 1.64 -4.00
N GLU A 14 -3.47 1.39 -4.99
CA GLU A 14 -3.33 0.27 -5.95
C GLU A 14 -2.04 0.33 -6.82
N ASP A 15 -1.46 1.52 -6.98
CA ASP A 15 -0.23 1.70 -7.75
C ASP A 15 1.04 1.53 -6.89
N LEU A 16 0.90 1.41 -5.55
CA LEU A 16 2.04 1.30 -4.65
C LEU A 16 2.64 -0.11 -4.65
N PRO A 17 3.98 -0.23 -4.48
CA PRO A 17 4.64 -1.53 -4.32
C PRO A 17 4.14 -2.31 -3.09
N SER A 18 4.11 -3.63 -3.19
CA SER A 18 3.63 -4.52 -2.12
C SER A 18 4.47 -4.45 -0.85
N ASP A 19 5.78 -4.20 -0.96
CA ASP A 19 6.64 -3.92 0.19
C ASP A 19 6.26 -2.60 0.90
N TYR A 20 5.89 -1.57 0.14
CA TYR A 20 5.42 -0.31 0.71
C TYR A 20 4.06 -0.47 1.37
N LEU A 21 3.12 -1.17 0.74
CA LEU A 21 1.81 -1.48 1.34
C LEU A 21 1.96 -2.31 2.63
N ARG A 22 2.90 -3.26 2.64
CA ARG A 22 3.24 -4.02 3.84
C ARG A 22 3.75 -3.11 4.95
N TRP A 23 4.62 -2.15 4.65
CA TRP A 23 5.07 -1.17 5.62
C TRP A 23 3.89 -0.33 6.12
N MET A 24 3.04 0.18 5.22
CA MET A 24 1.91 1.03 5.55
C MET A 24 0.96 0.37 6.57
N LYS A 25 0.53 -0.86 6.31
CA LYS A 25 -0.42 -1.56 7.19
C LYS A 25 0.14 -1.86 8.59
N ASN A 26 1.46 -1.97 8.74
CA ASN A 26 2.09 -2.29 10.02
C ASN A 26 2.49 -1.03 10.81
N GLU A 27 3.06 -0.03 10.12
CA GLU A 27 3.77 1.07 10.76
C GLU A 27 3.02 2.41 10.75
N MET A 28 1.95 2.56 9.95
CA MET A 28 1.20 3.82 9.95
C MET A 28 0.25 3.93 11.15
N ASP A 29 0.05 5.16 11.63
CA ASP A 29 -0.91 5.49 12.69
C ASP A 29 -2.29 5.89 12.13
N ASP A 30 -2.34 6.27 10.85
CA ASP A 30 -3.58 6.68 10.17
C ASP A 30 -4.41 5.43 9.82
N GLU A 31 -5.53 5.24 10.52
CA GLU A 31 -6.40 4.06 10.37
C GLU A 31 -6.95 3.91 8.94
N GLU A 32 -7.31 5.02 8.27
CA GLU A 32 -7.87 4.98 6.91
C GLU A 32 -6.81 4.50 5.90
N LEU A 33 -5.56 4.97 6.06
CA LEU A 33 -4.45 4.53 5.21
C LEU A 33 -4.02 3.10 5.50
N LYS A 34 -4.11 2.64 6.76
CA LYS A 34 -3.84 1.25 7.11
C LYS A 34 -4.86 0.30 6.50
N GLU A 35 -6.15 0.61 6.64
CA GLU A 35 -7.24 -0.20 6.11
C GLU A 35 -7.12 -0.33 4.59
N ALA A 36 -6.90 0.80 3.89
CA ALA A 36 -6.69 0.79 2.45
C ALA A 36 -5.45 -0.02 2.02
N ALA A 37 -4.36 0.05 2.79
CA ALA A 37 -3.16 -0.75 2.51
C ALA A 37 -3.35 -2.24 2.80
N GLU A 38 -4.10 -2.58 3.86
CA GLU A 38 -4.42 -3.96 4.22
C GLU A 38 -5.35 -4.62 3.20
N GLU A 39 -6.41 -3.92 2.78
CA GLU A 39 -7.36 -4.40 1.76
C GLU A 39 -6.63 -4.71 0.44
N GLU A 40 -5.87 -3.75 -0.08
CA GLU A 40 -5.10 -3.91 -1.32
C GLU A 40 -4.05 -5.03 -1.18
N TYR A 41 -3.35 -5.09 -0.05
CA TYR A 41 -2.35 -6.12 0.18
C TYR A 41 -2.98 -7.52 0.22
N SER A 42 -4.13 -7.66 0.89
CA SER A 42 -4.86 -8.94 0.96
C SER A 42 -5.38 -9.37 -0.41
N GLN A 43 -5.91 -8.43 -1.19
CA GLN A 43 -6.36 -8.70 -2.55
C GLN A 43 -5.22 -9.25 -3.43
N ARG A 44 -4.02 -8.67 -3.32
CA ARG A 44 -2.84 -9.15 -4.06
C ARG A 44 -2.35 -10.52 -3.63
N GLU A 45 -2.48 -10.87 -2.35
CA GLU A 45 -2.14 -12.21 -1.85
C GLU A 45 -3.09 -13.26 -2.46
N ASP A 46 -4.38 -12.96 -2.50
CA ASP A 46 -5.40 -13.84 -3.07
C ASP A 46 -5.28 -13.97 -4.60
N GLU A 47 -4.99 -12.88 -5.30
CA GLU A 47 -4.88 -12.84 -6.76
C GLU A 47 -3.48 -13.18 -7.28
N GLY A 48 -2.46 -13.20 -6.41
CA GLY A 48 -1.06 -13.40 -6.78
C GLY A 48 -0.47 -12.25 -7.61
N THR A 49 -0.99 -11.03 -7.44
CA THR A 49 -0.67 -9.84 -8.25
C THR A 49 0.37 -8.91 -7.61
N HIS A 50 1.12 -9.42 -6.63
CA HIS A 50 2.19 -8.66 -5.99
C HIS A 50 3.24 -8.17 -6.98
N PHE A 51 3.67 -6.92 -6.78
CA PHE A 51 4.84 -6.35 -7.41
C PHE A 51 5.65 -5.59 -6.37
N TRP A 52 6.97 -5.66 -6.49
CA TRP A 52 7.91 -5.20 -5.48
C TRP A 52 8.68 -3.98 -5.97
N SER A 53 9.03 -3.06 -5.08
CA SER A 53 9.89 -1.94 -5.43
C SER A 53 11.26 -2.48 -5.85
N ASN A 54 11.82 -1.91 -6.92
CA ASN A 54 13.09 -2.36 -7.51
C ASN A 54 14.28 -1.51 -7.06
N GLU A 55 14.20 -0.94 -5.85
CA GLU A 55 15.11 0.06 -5.30
C GLU A 55 16.25 -0.51 -4.44
#